data_AF-A0A831XUV5-F1
#
_entry.id   AF-A0A831XUV5-F1
#
_cell.length_a   1.000
_cell.length_b   1.000
_cell.length_c   1.000
_cell.angle_alpha   90.00
_cell.angle_beta   90.00
_cell.angle_gamma   90.00
#
_symmetry.space_group_name_H-M   'P 1'
#
loop_
_entity.id
_entity.type
_entity.pdbx_description
1 polymer ?
#
loop_
_entity_poly.entity_id
_entity_poly.type
_entity_poly.pdbx_seq_one_letter_code
_entity_poly.pdbx_strand_id
1 'polypeptide(L)'
;MDRFITKELPSRVTVTDRVIAATILKFLPPIVVPNHITAFRFITIPFVIYLLATANYSLGLILFAVSAFSDAVDGALARTRGMISDWGKVYDPLADKLLIGSVAVIVVSRFLSNWLALTIVV
;
A
#
# COMPACT_ATOMS: atom_id res chain seq x y z
N MET A 1 26.07 -7.16 16.67
CA MET A 1 24.63 -7.06 16.34
C MET A 1 24.56 -6.57 14.90
N ASP A 2 25.11 -7.33 13.95
CA ASP A 2 25.53 -6.80 12.63
C ASP A 2 25.31 -7.79 11.48
N ARG A 3 24.43 -8.79 11.64
CA ARG A 3 24.18 -9.80 10.59
C ARG A 3 23.14 -9.39 9.53
N PHE A 4 22.56 -8.19 9.65
CA PHE A 4 21.50 -7.74 8.73
C PHE A 4 21.99 -6.82 7.62
N ILE A 5 23.25 -6.36 7.63
CA ILE A 5 23.76 -5.38 6.66
C ILE A 5 24.60 -6.03 5.54
N THR A 6 25.06 -7.29 5.70
CA THR A 6 25.95 -7.96 4.73
C THR A 6 25.27 -9.02 3.85
N LYS A 7 23.96 -8.94 3.62
CA LYS A 7 23.32 -9.69 2.52
C LYS A 7 23.30 -8.77 1.30
N GLU A 8 24.00 -9.15 0.24
CA GLU A 8 23.91 -8.45 -1.03
C GLU A 8 22.44 -8.24 -1.40
N LEU A 9 22.05 -6.98 -1.57
CA LEU A 9 20.71 -6.60 -1.98
C LEU A 9 20.45 -7.25 -3.35
N PRO A 10 19.34 -7.98 -3.54
CA PRO A 10 19.03 -8.61 -4.82
C PRO A 10 19.02 -7.55 -5.92
N SER A 11 19.47 -7.88 -7.14
CA SER A 11 19.80 -6.97 -8.26
C SER A 11 18.70 -6.02 -8.78
N ARG A 12 17.54 -5.90 -8.11
CA ARG A 12 16.39 -5.04 -8.44
C ARG A 12 15.98 -4.07 -7.32
N VAL A 13 16.91 -3.63 -6.47
CA VAL A 13 16.62 -2.57 -5.48
C VAL A 13 16.70 -1.19 -6.13
N THR A 14 15.57 -0.50 -6.16
CA THR A 14 15.44 0.85 -6.72
C THR A 14 16.07 1.91 -5.79
N VAL A 15 16.36 3.11 -6.31
CA VAL A 15 16.91 4.21 -5.50
C VAL A 15 15.94 4.59 -4.36
N THR A 16 14.64 4.59 -4.65
CA THR A 16 13.56 4.80 -3.68
C THR A 16 13.61 3.80 -2.53
N ASP A 17 13.86 2.52 -2.82
CA ASP A 17 13.97 1.49 -1.77
C ASP A 17 15.15 1.76 -0.83
N ARG A 18 16.27 2.26 -1.36
CA ARG A 18 17.44 2.63 -0.54
C ARG A 18 17.13 3.82 0.38
N VAL A 19 16.41 4.82 -0.12
CA VAL A 19 16.00 5.97 0.70
C VAL A 19 15.04 5.54 1.80
N ILE A 20 14.01 4.75 1.45
CA ILE A 20 13.03 4.20 2.41
C ILE A 20 13.74 3.29 3.42
N ALA A 21 14.71 2.49 2.99
CA ALA A 21 15.51 1.66 3.86
C ALA A 21 16.32 2.46 4.88
N ALA A 22 16.98 3.53 4.43
CA ALA A 22 17.82 4.36 5.26
C ALA A 22 17.03 5.22 6.26
N THR A 23 15.77 5.56 5.93
CA THR A 23 14.90 6.39 6.78
C THR A 23 13.89 5.55 7.55
N ILE A 24 12.88 5.02 6.88
CA ILE A 24 11.70 4.38 7.47
C ILE A 24 12.03 2.98 8.01
N LEU A 25 12.76 2.15 7.25
CA LEU A 25 13.00 0.76 7.66
C LEU A 25 13.92 0.64 8.87
N LYS A 26 14.73 1.66 9.17
CA LYS A 26 15.56 1.71 10.37
C LYS A 26 14.73 1.74 11.66
N PHE A 27 13.55 2.33 11.61
CA PHE A 27 12.62 2.38 12.74
C PHE A 27 11.68 1.17 12.82
N LEU A 28 11.56 0.40 11.74
CA LEU A 28 10.70 -0.79 11.69
C LEU A 28 11.40 -2.00 12.32
N PRO A 29 10.81 -2.63 13.35
CA PRO A 29 11.40 -3.81 13.96
C PRO A 29 11.55 -4.96 12.94
N PRO A 30 12.52 -5.88 13.14
CA PRO A 30 12.75 -7.01 12.24
C PRO A 30 11.55 -7.95 12.10
N ILE A 31 10.64 -7.93 13.08
CA ILE A 31 9.42 -8.76 13.14
C ILE A 31 8.39 -8.38 12.06
N VAL A 32 8.46 -7.16 11.52
CA VAL A 32 7.49 -6.72 10.51
C VAL A 32 7.85 -7.34 9.16
N VAL A 33 6.94 -8.15 8.65
CA VAL A 33 7.00 -8.78 7.33
C VAL A 33 6.11 -8.01 6.34
N PRO A 34 6.46 -7.99 5.04
CA PRO A 34 5.67 -7.31 4.00
C PRO A 34 4.20 -7.72 4.02
N ASN A 35 3.91 -9.02 4.19
CA ASN A 35 2.55 -9.54 4.23
C ASN A 35 1.65 -8.91 5.32
N HIS A 36 2.22 -8.47 6.45
CA HIS A 36 1.42 -7.78 7.48
C HIS A 36 0.95 -6.40 7.01
N ILE A 37 1.76 -5.74 6.18
CA ILE A 37 1.42 -4.42 5.63
C ILE A 37 0.36 -4.58 4.54
N THR A 38 0.48 -5.59 3.67
CA THR A 38 -0.59 -5.94 2.72
C THR A 38 -1.90 -6.27 3.44
N ALA A 39 -1.86 -7.07 4.52
CA ALA A 39 -3.04 -7.39 5.33
C ALA A 39 -3.65 -6.15 6.00
N PHE A 40 -2.80 -5.25 6.51
CA PHE A 40 -3.24 -3.94 7.02
C PHE A 40 -3.98 -3.16 5.92
N ARG A 41 -3.48 -3.12 4.69
CA ARG A 41 -4.15 -2.46 3.56
C ARG A 41 -5.56 -3.00 3.35
N PHE A 42 -5.71 -4.33 3.27
CA PHE A 42 -7.03 -4.98 3.15
C PHE A 42 -8.00 -4.60 4.27
N ILE A 43 -7.49 -4.49 5.51
CA ILE A 43 -8.32 -4.05 6.64
C ILE A 43 -8.70 -2.58 6.51
N THR A 44 -7.80 -1.69 6.06
CA THR A 44 -8.10 -0.25 5.95
C THR A 44 -9.05 0.11 4.82
N ILE A 45 -9.07 -0.63 3.71
CA ILE A 45 -9.95 -0.37 2.55
C ILE A 45 -11.43 -0.15 2.94
N PRO A 46 -12.11 -1.06 3.68
CA PRO A 46 -13.50 -0.85 4.06
C PRO A 46 -13.72 0.39 4.93
N PHE A 47 -12.74 0.78 5.77
CA PHE A 47 -12.83 2.02 6.55
C PHE A 47 -12.68 3.25 5.68
N VAL A 48 -11.78 3.24 4.70
CA VAL A 48 -11.65 4.33 3.71
C VAL A 48 -12.98 4.50 2.95
N ILE A 49 -13.54 3.40 2.45
CA ILE A 49 -14.83 3.38 1.75
C ILE A 49 -15.93 3.97 2.66
N TYR A 50 -16.02 3.50 3.90
CA TYR A 50 -17.03 3.96 4.86
C TYR A 50 -16.91 5.46 5.15
N LEU A 51 -15.70 5.97 5.39
CA LEU A 51 -15.46 7.38 5.68
C LEU A 51 -15.82 8.28 4.50
N LEU A 52 -15.45 7.88 3.28
CA LEU A 52 -15.78 8.63 2.07
C LEU A 52 -17.28 8.59 1.75
N ALA A 53 -17.93 7.44 1.95
CA ALA A 53 -19.37 7.27 1.75
C ALA A 53 -20.21 8.09 2.74
N THR A 54 -19.74 8.25 3.97
CA THR A 54 -20.38 9.07 5.02
C THR A 54 -20.01 10.56 4.95
N ALA A 55 -19.37 10.99 3.87
CA ALA A 55 -18.92 12.37 3.63
C ALA A 55 -17.86 12.91 4.61
N ASN A 56 -17.16 12.03 5.34
CA ASN A 56 -16.05 12.36 6.21
C ASN A 56 -14.73 12.44 5.42
N TYR A 57 -14.65 13.36 4.45
CA TYR A 57 -13.56 13.42 3.47
C TYR A 57 -12.17 13.64 4.09
N SER A 58 -12.06 14.47 5.13
CA SER A 58 -10.77 14.76 5.76
C SER A 58 -10.13 13.49 6.34
N LEU A 59 -10.89 12.73 7.12
CA LEU A 59 -10.40 11.46 7.70
C LEU A 59 -10.23 10.38 6.64
N GLY A 60 -11.17 10.28 5.69
CA GLY A 60 -11.09 9.34 4.59
C GLY A 60 -9.84 9.55 3.73
N LEU A 61 -9.49 10.81 3.43
CA LEU A 61 -8.29 11.17 2.67
C LEU A 61 -7.01 10.87 3.44
N ILE A 62 -6.97 11.17 4.75
CA ILE A 62 -5.81 10.84 5.59
C ILE A 62 -5.60 9.33 5.62
N LEU A 63 -6.66 8.55 5.85
CA LEU A 63 -6.55 7.09 5.92
C LEU A 63 -6.20 6.49 4.54
N PHE A 64 -6.76 7.00 3.46
CA PHE A 64 -6.39 6.64 2.10
C PHE A 64 -4.91 6.91 1.84
N ALA A 65 -4.41 8.09 2.18
CA ALA A 65 -3.01 8.46 1.97
C ALA A 65 -2.06 7.54 2.76
N VAL A 66 -2.39 7.22 4.02
CA VAL A 66 -1.62 6.28 4.84
C VAL A 66 -1.64 4.87 4.23
N SER A 67 -2.81 4.41 3.80
CA SER A 67 -2.99 3.09 3.19
C SER A 67 -2.24 2.96 1.85
N ALA A 68 -2.30 3.98 0.99
CA ALA A 68 -1.55 4.04 -0.27
C ALA A 68 -0.04 4.12 -0.03
N PHE A 69 0.41 4.93 0.92
CA PHE A 69 1.84 5.04 1.25
C PHE A 69 2.42 3.73 1.79
N SER A 70 1.60 2.91 2.47
CA SER A 70 2.03 1.62 3.00
C SER A 70 2.52 0.63 1.91
N ASP A 71 2.06 0.77 0.66
CA ASP A 71 2.48 -0.04 -0.50
C ASP A 71 3.93 0.26 -0.95
N ALA A 72 4.32 1.53 -0.90
CA ALA A 72 5.72 1.87 -1.16
C ALA A 72 6.64 1.29 -0.08
N VAL A 73 6.16 1.23 1.17
CA VAL A 73 6.93 0.74 2.31
C VAL A 73 7.07 -0.78 2.29
N ASP A 74 6.00 -1.53 1.99
CA ASP A 74 6.07 -3.00 1.96
C ASP A 74 6.88 -3.55 0.78
N GLY A 75 6.78 -2.93 -0.39
CA GLY A 75 7.58 -3.26 -1.55
C GLY A 75 9.06 -2.95 -1.34
N ALA A 76 9.38 -1.83 -0.68
CA ALA A 76 10.75 -1.52 -0.26
C ALA A 76 11.25 -2.52 0.79
N LEU A 77 10.42 -2.87 1.77
CA LEU A 77 10.74 -3.85 2.81
C LEU A 77 11.01 -5.24 2.24
N ALA A 78 10.18 -5.71 1.31
CA ALA A 78 10.32 -7.00 0.66
C ALA A 78 11.62 -7.10 -0.15
N ARG A 79 11.94 -6.05 -0.93
CA ARG A 79 13.15 -6.00 -1.77
C ARG A 79 14.42 -5.86 -0.94
N THR A 80 14.41 -5.01 0.08
CA THR A 80 15.60 -4.72 0.91
C THR A 80 15.94 -5.86 1.86
N ARG A 81 14.94 -6.54 2.43
CA ARG A 81 15.16 -7.70 3.31
C ARG A 81 15.20 -9.04 2.57
N GLY A 82 15.05 -9.05 1.23
CA GLY A 82 14.99 -10.26 0.41
C GLY A 82 13.79 -11.15 0.72
N MET A 83 12.72 -10.58 1.27
CA MET A 83 11.47 -11.25 1.66
C MET A 83 10.40 -11.09 0.58
N ILE A 84 10.75 -11.35 -0.67
CA ILE A 84 9.81 -11.32 -1.79
C ILE A 84 8.96 -12.60 -1.73
N SER A 85 7.65 -12.46 -1.54
CA SER A 85 6.71 -13.57 -1.52
C SER A 85 5.87 -13.60 -2.80
N ASP A 86 5.50 -14.80 -3.28
CA ASP A 86 4.59 -14.92 -4.43
C ASP A 86 3.16 -14.48 -4.07
N TRP A 87 2.81 -14.56 -2.78
CA TRP A 87 1.60 -13.94 -2.24
C TRP A 87 1.62 -12.42 -2.45
N GLY A 88 2.62 -11.68 -1.94
CA GLY A 88 2.68 -10.22 -2.10
C GLY A 88 2.57 -9.79 -3.57
N LYS A 89 3.28 -10.46 -4.48
CA LYS A 89 3.21 -10.18 -5.93
C LYS A 89 1.81 -10.19 -6.52
N VAL A 90 0.89 -11.01 -5.99
CA VAL A 90 -0.49 -11.11 -6.47
C VAL A 90 -1.42 -10.18 -5.69
N TYR A 91 -1.23 -10.11 -4.37
CA TYR A 91 -2.13 -9.39 -3.48
C TYR A 91 -1.87 -7.88 -3.41
N ASP A 92 -0.63 -7.43 -3.63
CA ASP A 92 -0.31 -6.00 -3.63
C ASP A 92 -1.02 -5.28 -4.81
N PRO A 93 -0.94 -5.75 -6.08
CA PRO A 93 -1.70 -5.14 -7.18
C PRO A 93 -3.22 -5.27 -7.02
N LEU A 94 -3.69 -6.32 -6.35
CA LEU A 94 -5.11 -6.51 -6.08
C LEU A 94 -5.61 -5.48 -5.05
N ALA A 95 -4.89 -5.32 -3.95
CA ALA A 95 -5.22 -4.35 -2.91
C ALA A 95 -5.17 -2.92 -3.44
N ASP A 96 -4.19 -2.61 -4.30
CA ASP A 96 -4.07 -1.30 -4.95
C ASP A 96 -5.29 -0.99 -5.84
N LYS A 97 -5.69 -1.93 -6.69
CA LYS A 97 -6.91 -1.79 -7.53
C LYS A 97 -8.18 -1.63 -6.69
N LEU A 98 -8.30 -2.35 -5.58
CA LEU A 98 -9.45 -2.22 -4.70
C LEU A 98 -9.46 -0.86 -3.99
N LEU A 99 -8.32 -0.39 -3.49
CA LEU A 99 -8.21 0.90 -2.82
C LEU A 99 -8.49 2.05 -3.79
N ILE A 100 -7.76 2.13 -4.91
CA ILE A 100 -7.90 3.21 -5.90
C ILE A 100 -9.27 3.12 -6.59
N GLY A 101 -9.67 1.92 -7.02
CA GLY A 101 -10.94 1.71 -7.72
C GLY A 101 -12.16 2.06 -6.87
N SER A 102 -12.18 1.68 -5.59
CA SER A 102 -13.30 2.02 -4.69
C SER A 102 -13.39 3.52 -4.42
N VAL A 103 -12.25 4.20 -4.20
CA VAL A 103 -12.20 5.65 -4.02
C VAL A 103 -12.67 6.37 -5.30
N ALA A 104 -12.18 5.93 -6.46
CA ALA A 104 -12.57 6.48 -7.75
C ALA A 104 -14.09 6.36 -7.98
N VAL A 105 -14.68 5.20 -7.69
CA VAL A 105 -16.14 5.00 -7.81
C VAL A 105 -16.91 5.96 -6.92
N ILE A 106 -16.52 6.12 -5.65
CA ILE A 106 -17.22 7.00 -4.71
C ILE A 106 -17.14 8.45 -5.16
N VAL A 107 -15.97 8.91 -5.58
CA VAL A 107 -15.76 10.29 -6.03
C VAL A 107 -16.52 10.56 -7.32
N VAL A 108 -16.35 9.68 -8.33
CA VAL A 108 -17.00 9.85 -9.64
C VAL A 108 -18.51 9.76 -9.50
N SER A 109 -19.07 8.80 -8.76
CA SER A 109 -20.54 8.69 -8.59
C SER A 109 -21.15 9.91 -7.88
N ARG A 110 -20.34 10.69 -7.15
CA ARG A 110 -20.80 11.89 -6.43
C ARG A 110 -20.75 13.16 -7.28
N PHE A 111 -19.83 13.25 -8.23
CA PHE A 111 -19.63 14.45 -9.08
C PHE A 111 -19.99 14.24 -10.56
N LEU A 112 -20.13 12.99 -11.01
CA LEU A 112 -20.32 12.54 -12.39
C LEU A 112 -21.35 11.39 -12.45
N SER A 113 -21.72 10.97 -13.66
CA SER A 113 -22.66 9.86 -13.88
C SER A 113 -22.10 8.50 -13.42
N ASN A 114 -22.94 7.67 -12.78
CA ASN A 114 -22.57 6.34 -12.26
C ASN A 114 -22.01 5.38 -13.33
N TRP A 115 -22.36 5.59 -14.61
CA TRP A 115 -21.82 4.80 -15.73
C TRP A 115 -20.32 5.02 -15.94
N LEU A 116 -19.83 6.24 -15.71
CA LEU A 116 -18.40 6.57 -15.80
C LEU A 116 -17.60 5.97 -14.64
N ALA A 117 -18.21 5.88 -13.46
CA ALA A 117 -17.57 5.27 -12.29
C ALA A 117 -17.28 3.78 -12.54
N LEU A 118 -18.23 3.05 -13.15
CA LEU A 118 -18.08 1.63 -13.43
C LEU A 118 -16.96 1.33 -14.43
N THR A 119 -16.75 2.20 -15.44
CA THR A 119 -15.71 2.00 -16.46
C THR A 119 -14.27 2.15 -15.93
N ILE A 120 -14.05 2.79 -14.79
CA ILE A 120 -12.70 2.95 -14.22
C ILE A 120 -12.24 1.66 -13.52
N VAL A 121 -13.18 0.83 -13.09
CA VAL A 121 -12.92 -0.40 -12.31
C VAL A 121 -12.77 -1.63 -13.22
N VAL A 122 -13.38 -1.62 -14.40
CA VAL A 122 -13.44 -2.76 -15.35
C VAL A 122 -12.27 -2.74 -16.32
#